data_AF-A0A0K1W159-F1
#
_entry.id   AF-A0A0K1W159-F1
#
_cell.length_a   1.000
_cell.length_b   1.000
_cell.length_c   1.000
_cell.angle_alpha   90.00
_cell.angle_beta   90.00
_cell.angle_gamma   90.00
#
_symmetry.space_group_name_H-M   'P 1'
#
loop_
_entity.id
_entity.type
_entity.pdbx_description
1 polymer ?
#
loop_
_entity_poly.entity_id
_entity_poly.type
_entity_poly.pdbx_seq_one_letter_code
_entity_poly.pdbx_strand_id
1 'polypeptide(L)'
;MDNIDQLKKRVQDLENELDIFKKKEEYLNNGIEKVKSIYDITRQNAEKIIYKSVVIANSLKDDAKSTLEKIKNNPNDLDKFIDELLHKNNHLLNNDINKVKKNIQEIVIKIINSK
;
A
#
# COMPACT_ATOMS: atom_id res chain seq x y z
N MET A 1 17.97 59.92 -34.18
CA MET A 1 18.94 58.96 -33.61
C MET A 1 18.39 58.34 -32.34
N ASP A 2 17.96 59.15 -31.37
CA ASP A 2 17.43 58.72 -30.06
C ASP A 2 16.34 57.63 -30.11
N ASN A 3 15.40 57.72 -31.05
CA ASN A 3 14.27 56.79 -31.16
C ASN A 3 14.68 55.37 -31.63
N ILE A 4 15.74 55.28 -32.44
CA ILE A 4 16.27 53.99 -32.92
C ILE A 4 16.99 53.25 -31.80
N ASP A 5 17.75 53.97 -30.98
CA ASP A 5 18.48 53.37 -29.86
C ASP A 5 17.54 52.93 -28.73
N GLN A 6 16.45 53.68 -28.49
CA GLN A 6 15.37 53.25 -27.60
C GLN A 6 14.67 51.98 -28.10
N LEU A 7 14.38 51.88 -29.41
CA LEU A 7 13.82 50.67 -30.00
C LEU A 7 14.75 49.46 -29.87
N LYS A 8 16.05 49.64 -30.15
CA LYS A 8 17.05 48.56 -29.97
C LYS A 8 17.10 48.07 -28.53
N LYS A 9 17.11 48.98 -27.56
CA LYS A 9 17.08 48.63 -26.14
C LYS A 9 15.82 47.85 -25.79
N ARG A 10 14.66 48.29 -26.30
CA ARG A 10 13.39 47.59 -26.08
C ARG A 10 13.38 46.18 -26.68
N VAL A 11 13.93 46.00 -27.87
CA VAL A 11 14.08 44.67 -28.48
C VAL A 11 14.95 43.77 -27.60
N GLN A 12 16.09 44.27 -27.13
CA GLN A 12 16.99 43.50 -26.28
C GLN A 12 16.35 43.14 -24.93
N ASP A 13 15.59 44.05 -24.33
CA ASP A 13 14.83 43.78 -23.10
C ASP A 13 13.78 42.68 -23.32
N LEU A 14 13.06 42.72 -24.45
CA LEU A 14 12.07 41.70 -24.81
C LEU A 14 12.70 40.34 -25.13
N GLU A 15 13.87 40.31 -25.77
CA GLU A 15 14.63 39.08 -26.01
C GLU A 15 15.07 38.43 -24.70
N ASN A 16 15.55 39.24 -23.74
CA ASN A 16 15.90 38.77 -22.40
C ASN A 16 14.68 38.24 -21.65
N GLU A 17 13.55 38.94 -21.73
CA GLU A 17 12.30 38.52 -21.10
C GLU A 17 11.79 37.19 -21.69
N LEU A 18 11.88 37.05 -23.01
CA LEU A 18 11.55 35.81 -23.71
C LEU A 18 12.45 34.64 -23.27
N ASP A 19 13.75 34.86 -23.12
CA ASP A 19 14.68 33.83 -22.61
C ASP A 19 14.33 33.40 -21.18
N ILE A 20 13.97 34.35 -20.32
CA ILE A 20 13.49 34.07 -18.96
C ILE A 20 12.22 33.21 -19.01
N PHE A 21 11.27 33.53 -19.88
CA PHE A 21 10.03 32.74 -20.01
C PHE A 21 10.31 31.32 -20.51
N LYS A 22 11.19 31.16 -21.51
CA LYS A 22 11.59 29.83 -22.01
C LYS A 22 12.21 28.97 -20.91
N LYS A 23 13.10 29.53 -20.10
CA LYS A 23 13.71 28.83 -18.95
C LYS A 23 12.68 28.43 -17.90
N LYS A 24 11.69 29.30 -17.63
CA LYS A 24 10.59 28.97 -16.71
C LYS A 24 9.71 27.85 -17.25
N GLU A 25 9.38 27.89 -18.54
CA GLU A 25 8.61 26.85 -19.21
C GLU A 25 9.33 25.50 -19.15
N GLU A 26 10.63 25.47 -19.45
CA GLU A 26 11.45 24.26 -19.33
C GLU A 26 11.45 23.71 -17.90
N TYR A 27 11.64 24.58 -16.90
CA TYR A 27 11.58 24.19 -15.49
C TYR A 27 10.23 23.58 -15.11
N LEU A 28 9.12 24.20 -15.54
CA LEU A 28 7.77 23.71 -15.28
C LEU A 28 7.52 22.36 -15.97
N ASN A 29 7.91 22.21 -17.23
CA ASN A 29 7.76 20.96 -17.97
C ASN A 29 8.53 19.83 -17.29
N ASN A 30 9.79 20.07 -16.90
CA ASN A 30 10.59 19.10 -16.14
C ASN A 30 9.96 18.76 -14.78
N GLY A 31 9.37 19.76 -14.11
CA GLY A 31 8.62 19.56 -12.86
C GLY A 31 7.39 18.67 -13.05
N ILE A 32 6.62 18.92 -14.10
CA ILE A 32 5.42 18.13 -14.45
C ILE A 32 5.80 16.67 -14.73
N GLU A 33 6.87 16.43 -15.50
CA GLU A 33 7.35 15.07 -15.78
C GLU A 33 7.76 14.32 -14.51
N LYS A 34 8.48 14.98 -13.60
CA LYS A 34 8.84 14.40 -12.30
C LYS A 34 7.61 14.04 -11.47
N VAL A 35 6.63 14.93 -11.40
CA VAL A 35 5.39 14.67 -10.64
C VAL A 35 4.62 13.50 -11.25
N LYS A 36 4.51 13.41 -12.58
CA LYS A 36 3.88 12.26 -13.26
C LYS A 36 4.58 10.95 -12.91
N SER A 37 5.91 10.93 -12.97
CA SER A 37 6.69 9.74 -12.61
C SER A 37 6.47 9.30 -11.15
N ILE A 38 6.49 10.25 -10.21
CA ILE A 38 6.21 9.96 -8.79
C ILE A 38 4.79 9.43 -8.60
N TYR A 39 3.82 10.02 -9.29
CA TYR A 39 2.43 9.56 -9.25
C TYR A 39 2.31 8.12 -9.74
N ASP A 40 2.93 7.78 -10.87
CA ASP A 40 2.89 6.43 -11.44
C ASP A 40 3.53 5.40 -10.49
N ILE A 41 4.68 5.72 -9.90
CA ILE A 41 5.34 4.86 -8.90
C ILE A 41 4.43 4.66 -7.68
N THR A 42 3.83 5.73 -7.18
CA THR A 42 2.93 5.69 -6.02
C THR A 42 1.70 4.84 -6.31
N ARG A 43 1.11 4.99 -7.48
CA ARG A 43 -0.02 4.19 -7.94
C ARG A 43 0.35 2.70 -8.01
N GLN A 44 1.45 2.35 -8.66
CA GLN A 44 1.91 0.96 -8.74
C GLN A 44 2.18 0.35 -7.37
N ASN A 45 2.74 1.13 -6.45
CA ASN A 45 2.96 0.66 -5.07
C ASN A 45 1.65 0.43 -4.34
N ALA A 46 0.66 1.31 -4.50
CA ALA A 46 -0.68 1.12 -3.93
C ALA A 46 -1.35 -0.16 -4.49
N GLU A 47 -1.28 -0.38 -5.80
CA GLU A 47 -1.79 -1.60 -6.44
C GLU A 47 -1.13 -2.87 -5.88
N LYS A 48 0.20 -2.86 -5.68
CA LYS A 48 0.93 -3.96 -5.05
C LYS A 48 0.51 -4.20 -3.60
N ILE A 49 0.30 -3.13 -2.82
CA ILE A 49 -0.16 -3.25 -1.43
C ILE A 49 -1.55 -3.89 -1.40
N ILE A 50 -2.50 -3.38 -2.20
CA ILE A 50 -3.86 -3.92 -2.30
C ILE A 50 -3.82 -5.41 -2.67
N TYR A 51 -3.06 -5.75 -3.70
CA TYR A 51 -2.93 -7.15 -4.14
C TYR A 51 -2.40 -8.04 -3.01
N LYS A 52 -1.32 -7.62 -2.34
CA LYS A 52 -0.76 -8.38 -1.21
C LYS A 52 -1.76 -8.52 -0.06
N SER A 53 -2.51 -7.47 0.26
CA SER A 53 -3.54 -7.52 1.29
C SER A 53 -4.64 -8.54 0.97
N VAL A 54 -5.09 -8.59 -0.29
CA VAL A 54 -6.08 -9.58 -0.75
C VAL A 54 -5.52 -11.00 -0.66
N VAL A 55 -4.28 -11.22 -1.08
CA VAL A 55 -3.61 -12.52 -0.98
C VAL A 55 -3.48 -12.97 0.47
N ILE A 56 -3.04 -12.09 1.36
CA ILE A 56 -2.93 -12.36 2.81
C ILE A 56 -4.30 -12.73 3.39
N ALA A 57 -5.35 -11.97 3.07
CA ALA A 57 -6.69 -12.24 3.57
C ALA A 57 -7.22 -13.61 3.12
N ASN A 58 -7.02 -13.96 1.84
CA ASN A 58 -7.41 -15.27 1.33
C ASN A 58 -6.59 -16.41 1.96
N SER A 59 -5.28 -16.24 2.10
CA SER A 59 -4.43 -17.25 2.76
C SER A 59 -4.85 -17.49 4.21
N LEU A 60 -5.10 -16.43 4.98
CA LEU A 60 -5.55 -16.55 6.37
C LEU A 60 -6.92 -17.23 6.47
N LYS A 61 -7.83 -16.91 5.54
CA LYS A 61 -9.15 -17.54 5.46
C LYS A 61 -9.03 -19.04 5.19
N ASP A 62 -8.18 -19.45 4.24
CA ASP A 62 -7.97 -20.85 3.90
C ASP A 62 -7.33 -21.63 5.05
N ASP A 63 -6.36 -21.01 5.72
CA ASP A 63 -5.73 -21.57 6.92
C ASP A 63 -6.76 -21.77 8.05
N ALA A 64 -7.58 -20.75 8.33
CA ALA A 64 -8.62 -20.84 9.35
C ALA A 64 -9.65 -21.93 9.01
N LYS A 65 -10.03 -22.06 7.72
CA LYS A 65 -10.96 -23.10 7.27
C LYS A 65 -10.36 -24.49 7.46
N SER A 66 -9.11 -24.70 7.07
CA SER A 66 -8.40 -25.96 7.24
C SER A 66 -8.26 -26.34 8.72
N THR A 67 -7.91 -25.37 9.57
CA THR A 67 -7.84 -25.56 11.03
C THR A 67 -9.20 -25.95 11.61
N LEU A 68 -10.29 -25.30 11.18
CA LEU A 68 -11.63 -25.64 11.64
C LEU A 68 -12.04 -27.06 11.21
N GLU A 69 -11.69 -27.49 9.99
CA GLU A 69 -11.92 -28.86 9.52
C GLU A 69 -11.15 -29.88 10.35
N LYS A 70 -9.86 -29.61 10.66
CA LYS A 70 -9.06 -30.44 11.57
C LYS A 70 -9.70 -30.59 12.95
N ILE A 71 -10.15 -29.47 13.54
CA ILE A 71 -10.81 -29.46 14.86
C ILE A 71 -12.12 -30.25 14.83
N LYS A 72 -12.93 -30.11 13.78
CA LYS A 72 -14.18 -30.87 13.65
C LYS A 72 -13.93 -32.38 13.58
N ASN A 73 -12.85 -32.79 12.93
CA ASN A 73 -12.51 -34.21 12.77
C ASN A 73 -11.83 -34.79 14.03
N ASN A 74 -11.03 -33.99 14.73
CA ASN A 74 -10.32 -34.38 15.96
C ASN A 74 -10.42 -33.28 17.04
N PRO A 75 -11.54 -33.19 17.78
CA PRO A 75 -11.77 -32.11 18.75
C PRO A 75 -10.78 -32.08 19.92
N ASN A 76 -10.21 -33.24 20.29
CA ASN A 76 -9.28 -33.36 21.42
C ASN A 76 -7.94 -32.66 21.18
N ASP A 77 -7.59 -32.38 19.91
CA ASP A 77 -6.35 -31.71 19.51
C ASP A 77 -6.53 -30.20 19.26
N LEU A 78 -7.58 -29.60 19.83
CA LEU A 78 -7.94 -28.18 19.66
C LEU A 78 -6.74 -27.23 19.79
N ASP A 79 -6.04 -27.30 20.92
CA ASP A 79 -4.96 -26.37 21.23
C ASP A 79 -3.80 -26.50 20.24
N LYS A 80 -3.48 -27.74 19.83
CA LYS A 80 -2.45 -28.01 18.82
C LYS A 80 -2.81 -27.36 17.48
N PHE A 81 -4.05 -27.51 17.02
CA PHE A 81 -4.46 -26.95 15.72
C PHE A 81 -4.55 -25.41 15.74
N ILE A 82 -4.92 -24.83 16.88
CA ILE A 82 -4.88 -23.37 17.06
C ILE A 82 -3.44 -22.87 17.08
N ASP A 83 -2.52 -23.58 17.76
CA ASP A 83 -1.11 -23.21 17.80
C ASP A 83 -0.45 -23.32 16.41
N GLU A 84 -0.79 -24.35 15.61
CA GLU A 84 -0.37 -24.45 14.21
C GLU A 84 -0.83 -23.24 13.38
N LEU A 85 -2.10 -22.83 13.52
CA LEU A 85 -2.67 -21.67 12.81
C LEU A 85 -1.93 -20.38 13.16
N LEU A 86 -1.71 -20.15 14.46
CA LEU A 86 -1.03 -18.97 14.98
C LEU A 86 0.43 -18.94 14.56
N HIS A 87 1.13 -20.08 14.60
CA HIS A 87 2.53 -20.15 14.18
C HIS A 87 2.68 -19.85 12.69
N LYS A 88 1.81 -20.44 11.85
CA LYS A 88 1.81 -20.19 10.40
C LYS A 88 1.54 -18.72 10.06
N ASN A 89 0.68 -18.07 10.83
CA ASN A 89 0.25 -16.68 10.61
C ASN A 89 0.95 -15.66 11.51
N ASN A 90 2.02 -16.05 12.22
CA ASN A 90 2.70 -15.19 13.20
C ASN A 90 3.17 -13.85 12.61
N HIS A 91 3.62 -13.86 11.35
CA HIS A 91 4.05 -12.66 10.64
C HIS A 91 2.94 -11.60 10.43
N LEU A 92 1.67 -11.95 10.64
CA LEU A 92 0.50 -11.06 10.58
C LEU A 92 0.04 -10.56 11.95
N LEU A 93 0.47 -11.24 13.02
CA LEU A 93 -0.03 -11.04 14.36
C LEU A 93 1.04 -10.27 15.15
N ASN A 94 0.90 -8.94 15.22
CA ASN A 94 1.81 -8.02 15.92
C ASN A 94 1.85 -8.28 17.45
N ASN A 95 2.47 -9.39 17.87
CA ASN A 95 2.77 -9.78 19.25
C ASN A 95 1.57 -10.03 20.19
N ASP A 96 0.34 -9.92 19.73
CA ASP A 96 -0.87 -10.17 20.52
C ASP A 96 -1.36 -11.64 20.45
N ILE A 97 -0.44 -12.58 20.18
CA ILE A 97 -0.75 -14.00 19.92
C ILE A 97 -1.63 -14.61 21.02
N ASN A 98 -1.36 -14.31 22.29
CA ASN A 98 -2.14 -14.84 23.41
C ASN A 98 -3.59 -14.35 23.41
N LYS A 99 -3.81 -13.08 23.07
CA LYS A 99 -5.16 -12.50 22.95
C LYS A 99 -5.91 -13.10 21.77
N VAL A 100 -5.22 -13.26 20.64
CA VAL A 100 -5.78 -13.89 19.45
C VAL A 100 -6.13 -15.36 19.71
N LYS A 101 -5.24 -16.11 20.37
CA LYS A 101 -5.46 -17.51 20.78
C LYS A 101 -6.73 -17.64 21.61
N LYS A 102 -6.87 -16.81 22.65
CA LYS A 102 -8.05 -16.81 23.52
C LYS A 102 -9.34 -16.55 22.73
N ASN A 103 -9.34 -15.53 21.87
CA ASN A 103 -10.50 -15.21 21.04
C ASN A 103 -10.88 -16.37 20.11
N ILE A 104 -9.90 -17.03 19.48
CA ILE A 104 -10.14 -18.19 18.60
C ILE A 104 -10.75 -19.34 19.40
N GLN A 105 -10.17 -19.67 20.57
CA GLN A 105 -10.69 -20.72 21.44
C GLN A 105 -12.15 -20.45 21.83
N GLU A 106 -12.48 -19.23 22.26
CA GLU A 106 -13.85 -18.85 22.62
C GLU A 106 -14.84 -18.99 21.45
N ILE A 107 -14.43 -18.59 20.23
CA ILE A 107 -15.25 -18.72 19.02
C ILE A 107 -15.48 -20.20 18.70
N VAL A 108 -14.43 -21.01 18.72
CA VAL A 108 -14.51 -22.44 18.39
C VAL A 108 -15.38 -23.19 19.40
N ILE A 109 -15.20 -22.95 20.69
CA ILE A 109 -16.04 -23.55 21.76
C ILE A 109 -17.51 -23.18 21.55
N LYS A 110 -17.82 -21.91 21.24
CA LYS A 110 -19.18 -21.48 20.93
C LYS A 110 -19.76 -22.22 19.72
N ILE A 111 -18.99 -22.37 18.64
CA ILE A 111 -19.43 -23.08 17.42
C ILE A 111 -19.70 -24.56 17.71
N ILE A 112 -18.81 -25.22 18.46
CA ILE A 112 -18.97 -26.64 18.81
C ILE A 112 -20.19 -26.85 19.70
N ASN A 113 -20.40 -26.01 20.71
CA ASN A 113 -21.49 -26.13 21.68
C ASN A 113 -22.83 -25.56 21.20
N SER A 114 -22.87 -24.90 20.04
CA SER A 114 -24.11 -24.38 19.43
C SER A 114 -24.89 -25.41 18.60
N LYS A 115 -24.53 -26.69 18.70
CA LYS A 115 -25.30 -27.84 18.19
C LYS A 115 -26.01 -28.54 19.32
#